data_AF-C2BHH3-F1
#
_entry.id   AF-C2BHH3-F1
#
_cell.length_a   1.000
_cell.length_b   1.000
_cell.length_c   1.000
_cell.angle_alpha   90.00
_cell.angle_beta   90.00
_cell.angle_gamma   90.00
#
_symmetry.space_group_name_H-M   'P 1'
#
loop_
_entity.id
_entity.type
_entity.pdbx_description
1 polymer ?
#
loop_
_entity_poly.entity_id
_entity_poly.type
_entity_poly.pdbx_seq_one_letter_code
_entity_poly.pdbx_strand_id
1 'polypeptide(L)'
;MTATYYTILPAEVRLDKRLLPFERILFSDILSLANKKGYCFATNAYFAKTYGVSTVSISTWISSLVKYGYLRRVYDYKDNTKMIERRKLYIKPDFMAYKTSLSDPHQADFKQGIQGDFKDNNININNIKDNTDYTRKIDGGKSYRGPRVSDQLQAMLDKI
;
A
#
# COMPACT_ATOMS: atom_id res chain seq x y z
N MET A 1 23.86 1.65 17.77
CA MET A 1 22.75 2.19 16.95
C MET A 1 22.19 1.06 16.11
N THR A 2 20.90 0.76 16.24
CA THR A 2 20.21 -0.11 15.29
C THR A 2 20.09 0.65 13.97
N ALA A 3 20.59 0.09 12.87
CA ALA A 3 20.42 0.71 11.56
C ALA A 3 18.92 0.75 11.24
N THR A 4 18.38 1.96 11.01
CA THR A 4 17.01 2.12 10.54
C THR A 4 16.98 1.78 9.05
N TYR A 5 16.26 0.71 8.71
CA TYR A 5 16.06 0.28 7.32
C TYR A 5 14.72 0.81 6.83
N TYR A 6 14.74 1.60 5.78
CA TYR A 6 13.54 2.03 5.06
C TYR A 6 13.72 1.74 3.56
N THR A 7 12.60 1.56 2.87
CA THR A 7 12.59 1.40 1.42
C THR A 7 11.73 2.49 0.79
N ILE A 8 12.07 2.85 -0.44
CA ILE A 8 11.29 3.80 -1.23
C ILE A 8 10.36 2.99 -2.12
N LEU A 9 9.07 3.32 -2.10
CA LEU A 9 8.09 2.76 -3.02
C LEU A 9 7.66 3.84 -4.03
N PRO A 10 8.22 3.85 -5.25
CA PRO A 10 7.89 4.83 -6.28
C PRO A 10 6.39 4.85 -6.61
N ALA A 11 5.85 6.00 -6.98
CA ALA A 11 4.42 6.17 -7.25
C ALA A 11 3.93 5.26 -8.39
N GLU A 12 4.76 5.10 -9.41
CA GLU A 12 4.58 4.27 -10.59
C GLU A 12 4.41 2.79 -10.26
N VAL A 13 4.99 2.36 -9.13
CA VAL A 13 4.85 0.99 -8.61
C VAL A 13 3.71 0.93 -7.60
N ARG A 14 3.62 1.93 -6.72
CA ARG A 14 2.61 2.03 -5.66
C ARG A 14 1.18 2.01 -6.21
N LEU A 15 0.96 2.71 -7.33
CA LEU A 15 -0.35 2.94 -7.93
C LEU A 15 -0.67 1.99 -9.09
N ASP A 16 0.27 1.15 -9.54
CA ASP A 16 0.00 0.21 -10.62
C ASP A 16 -0.92 -0.92 -10.17
N LYS A 17 -2.16 -0.88 -10.68
CA LYS A 17 -3.20 -1.87 -10.40
C LYS A 17 -2.91 -3.26 -10.97
N ARG A 18 -1.97 -3.38 -11.91
CA ARG A 18 -1.53 -4.67 -12.47
C ARG A 18 -0.68 -5.48 -11.50
N LEU A 19 -0.08 -4.81 -10.51
CA LEU A 19 0.75 -5.43 -9.48
C LEU A 19 -0.08 -5.78 -8.24
N LEU A 20 0.19 -6.95 -7.69
CA LEU A 20 -0.30 -7.33 -6.36
C LEU A 20 0.36 -6.46 -5.28
N PRO A 21 -0.31 -6.19 -4.14
CA PRO A 21 0.27 -5.39 -3.06
C PRO A 21 1.65 -5.86 -2.59
N PHE A 22 1.86 -7.18 -2.48
CA PHE A 22 3.16 -7.75 -2.10
C PHE A 22 4.23 -7.63 -3.18
N GLU A 23 3.87 -7.58 -4.47
CA GLU A 23 4.82 -7.33 -5.56
C GLU A 23 5.40 -5.91 -5.45
N ARG A 24 4.57 -4.95 -5.02
CA ARG A 24 4.98 -3.56 -4.80
C ARG A 24 5.97 -3.46 -3.64
N ILE A 25 5.69 -4.14 -2.52
CA ILE A 25 6.60 -4.20 -1.35
C ILE A 25 7.92 -4.89 -1.74
N LEU A 26 7.84 -6.03 -2.44
CA LEU A 26 9.03 -6.73 -2.89
C LEU A 26 9.90 -5.85 -3.81
N PHE A 27 9.28 -5.06 -4.69
CA PHE A 27 10.00 -4.12 -5.53
C PHE A 27 10.78 -3.07 -4.70
N SER A 28 10.19 -2.48 -3.66
CA SER A 28 10.88 -1.46 -2.86
C SER A 28 12.12 -2.02 -2.14
N ASP A 29 12.05 -3.28 -1.69
CA ASP A 29 13.22 -3.98 -1.13
C ASP A 29 14.27 -4.30 -2.20
N ILE A 30 13.85 -4.76 -3.38
CA ILE A 30 14.77 -4.97 -4.51
C ILE A 30 15.46 -3.66 -4.90
N LEU A 31 14.74 -2.54 -4.92
CA LEU A 31 15.28 -1.21 -5.20
C LEU A 31 16.32 -0.80 -4.15
N SER A 32 16.00 -0.94 -2.86
CA SER A 32 16.93 -0.65 -1.76
C SER A 32 18.21 -1.48 -1.84
N LEU A 33 18.08 -2.78 -2.10
CA LEU A 33 19.22 -3.68 -2.23
C LEU A 33 20.04 -3.42 -3.51
N ALA A 34 19.40 -2.97 -4.58
CA ALA A 34 20.06 -2.62 -5.84
C ALA A 34 20.91 -1.34 -5.71
N ASN A 35 20.51 -0.38 -4.87
CA ASN A 35 21.22 0.89 -4.69
C ASN A 35 22.70 0.72 -4.29
N LYS A 36 23.06 -0.39 -3.63
CA LYS A 36 24.45 -0.62 -3.19
C LYS A 36 25.40 -1.05 -4.31
N LYS A 37 24.93 -1.79 -5.31
CA LYS A 37 25.77 -2.43 -6.35
C LYS A 37 25.29 -2.19 -7.79
N GLY A 38 24.21 -1.45 -7.97
CA GLY A 38 23.50 -1.32 -9.25
C GLY A 38 22.58 -2.50 -9.60
N TYR A 39 22.52 -3.52 -8.74
CA TYR A 39 21.61 -4.67 -8.89
C TYR A 39 21.37 -5.37 -7.55
N CYS A 40 20.20 -6.00 -7.43
CA CYS A 40 19.88 -6.84 -6.29
C CYS A 40 20.43 -8.27 -6.51
N PHE A 41 21.19 -8.75 -5.53
CA PHE A 41 21.81 -10.09 -5.50
C PHE A 41 21.11 -11.05 -4.53
N ALA A 42 20.10 -10.58 -3.79
CA ALA A 42 19.36 -11.42 -2.86
C ALA A 42 18.63 -12.55 -3.60
N THR A 43 18.60 -13.73 -3.00
CA THR A 43 17.99 -14.93 -3.59
C THR A 43 16.49 -15.01 -3.28
N ASN A 44 15.76 -15.86 -4.00
CA ASN A 44 14.35 -16.10 -3.65
C ASN A 44 14.21 -16.68 -2.23
N ALA A 45 15.16 -17.50 -1.80
CA ALA A 45 15.20 -18.05 -0.45
C ALA A 45 15.38 -16.96 0.62
N TYR A 46 16.18 -15.93 0.34
CA TYR A 46 16.33 -14.77 1.23
C TYR A 46 14.97 -14.08 1.46
N PHE A 47 14.29 -13.67 0.38
CA PHE A 47 13.00 -12.99 0.50
C PHE A 47 11.92 -13.89 1.10
N ALA A 48 11.89 -15.17 0.72
CA ALA A 48 10.96 -16.15 1.26
C ALA A 48 11.08 -16.24 2.79
N LYS A 49 12.32 -16.32 3.30
CA LYS A 49 12.61 -16.31 4.74
C LYS A 49 12.19 -14.99 5.39
N THR A 50 12.53 -13.84 4.77
CA THR A 50 12.23 -12.51 5.32
C THR A 50 10.74 -12.26 5.47
N TYR A 51 9.93 -12.67 4.48
CA TYR A 51 8.48 -12.43 4.49
C TYR A 51 7.65 -13.60 5.02
N GLY A 52 8.28 -14.74 5.34
CA GLY A 52 7.56 -15.95 5.77
C GLY A 52 6.66 -16.54 4.68
N VAL A 53 7.09 -16.50 3.43
CA VAL A 53 6.33 -17.00 2.26
C VAL A 53 7.11 -18.06 1.50
N SER A 54 6.46 -18.76 0.56
CA SER A 54 7.13 -19.77 -0.26
C SER A 54 8.10 -19.13 -1.27
N THR A 55 9.16 -19.87 -1.63
CA THR A 55 10.09 -19.47 -2.71
C THR A 55 9.39 -19.37 -4.07
N VAL A 56 8.31 -20.14 -4.27
CA VAL A 56 7.45 -20.09 -5.46
C VAL A 56 6.75 -18.75 -5.54
N SER A 57 6.16 -18.27 -4.42
CA SER A 57 5.50 -16.96 -4.36
C SER A 57 6.46 -15.84 -4.76
N ILE A 58 7.67 -15.83 -4.21
CA ILE A 58 8.71 -14.87 -4.58
C ILE A 58 9.06 -14.95 -6.07
N SER A 59 9.22 -16.18 -6.59
CA SER A 59 9.53 -16.39 -8.01
C SER A 59 8.43 -15.83 -8.93
N THR A 60 7.17 -16.05 -8.57
CA THR A 60 6.00 -15.53 -9.27
C THR A 60 6.00 -13.99 -9.26
N TRP A 61 6.15 -13.37 -8.09
CA TRP A 61 6.17 -11.91 -7.93
C TRP A 61 7.29 -11.25 -8.73
N ILE A 62 8.50 -11.83 -8.70
CA ILE A 62 9.63 -11.33 -9.49
C ILE A 62 9.36 -11.47 -10.99
N SER A 63 8.69 -12.55 -11.39
CA SER A 63 8.33 -12.75 -12.81
C SER A 63 7.28 -11.75 -13.27
N SER A 64 6.30 -11.39 -12.43
CA SER A 64 5.37 -10.29 -12.71
C SER A 64 6.08 -8.96 -12.86
N LEU A 65 7.00 -8.63 -11.94
CA LEU A 65 7.78 -7.38 -12.01
C LEU A 65 8.66 -7.30 -13.27
N VAL A 66 9.21 -8.43 -13.72
CA VAL A 66 9.93 -8.50 -15.00
C VAL A 66 8.97 -8.32 -16.19
N LYS A 67 7.83 -9.01 -16.17
CA LYS A 67 6.79 -8.95 -17.21
C LYS A 67 6.28 -7.52 -17.41
N TYR A 68 6.00 -6.80 -16.34
CA TYR A 68 5.50 -5.43 -16.39
C TYR A 68 6.60 -4.37 -16.57
N GLY A 69 7.86 -4.78 -16.74
CA GLY A 69 8.95 -3.90 -17.11
C GLY A 69 9.60 -3.15 -15.95
N TYR A 70 9.32 -3.49 -14.70
CA TYR A 70 9.99 -2.89 -13.55
C TYR A 70 11.40 -3.44 -13.33
N LEU A 71 11.61 -4.71 -13.65
CA LEU A 71 12.88 -5.41 -13.45
C LEU A 71 13.42 -6.01 -14.74
N ARG A 72 14.75 -6.15 -14.80
CA ARG A 72 15.47 -6.99 -15.75
C ARG A 72 16.24 -8.06 -15.00
N ARG A 73 16.04 -9.32 -15.39
CA ARG A 73 16.68 -10.49 -14.76
C ARG A 73 17.83 -10.99 -15.63
N VAL A 74 19.00 -11.15 -15.03
CA VAL A 74 20.21 -11.68 -15.68
C VAL A 74 20.78 -12.81 -14.83
N TYR A 75 21.39 -13.80 -15.47
CA TYR A 75 22.05 -14.92 -14.83
C TYR A 75 23.53 -14.93 -15.19
N ASP A 76 24.38 -15.09 -14.18
CA ASP A 76 25.77 -15.46 -14.36
C ASP A 76 25.85 -16.99 -14.27
N TYR A 77 26.56 -17.61 -15.21
CA TYR A 77 26.74 -19.05 -15.28
C TYR A 77 28.17 -19.40 -14.88
N LYS A 78 28.33 -20.57 -14.26
CA LYS A 78 29.67 -21.08 -13.93
C LYS A 78 30.40 -21.49 -15.21
N ASP A 79 31.69 -21.17 -15.31
CA ASP A 79 32.52 -21.34 -16.51
C ASP A 79 32.28 -22.68 -17.23
N ASN A 80 31.98 -22.59 -18.53
CA ASN A 80 31.72 -23.73 -19.41
C ASN A 80 30.59 -24.68 -18.95
N THR A 81 29.66 -24.22 -18.10
CA THR A 81 28.49 -25.01 -17.69
C THR A 81 27.19 -24.26 -17.90
N LYS A 82 26.07 -24.99 -17.95
CA LYS A 82 24.70 -24.41 -17.90
C LYS A 82 24.22 -24.15 -16.47
N MET A 83 25.09 -24.31 -15.47
CA MET A 83 24.73 -24.10 -14.06
C MET A 83 24.72 -22.60 -13.75
N ILE A 84 23.59 -22.11 -13.25
CA ILE A 84 23.45 -20.72 -12.79
C ILE A 84 24.26 -20.58 -11.51
N GLU A 85 25.27 -19.72 -11.55
CA GLU A 85 26.05 -19.35 -10.38
C GLU A 85 25.30 -18.28 -9.57
N ARG A 86 24.80 -17.25 -10.25
CA ARG A 86 24.20 -16.07 -9.61
C ARG A 86 23.06 -15.51 -10.44
N ARG A 87 22.06 -14.95 -9.77
CA ARG A 87 21.00 -14.14 -10.39
C ARG A 87 21.20 -12.68 -10.00
N LYS A 88 21.14 -11.79 -10.99
CA LYS A 88 21.13 -10.34 -10.80
C LYS A 88 19.79 -9.77 -11.24
N LEU A 89 19.18 -8.94 -10.39
CA LEU A 89 17.99 -8.16 -10.73
C LEU A 89 18.36 -6.69 -10.85
N TYR A 90 18.15 -6.14 -12.04
CA TYR A 90 18.37 -4.74 -12.33
C TYR A 90 17.04 -4.00 -12.35
N ILE A 91 17.02 -2.80 -11.78
CA ILE A 91 15.92 -1.86 -11.93
C ILE A 91 15.98 -1.29 -13.35
N LYS A 92 14.87 -1.29 -14.09
CA LYS A 92 14.85 -0.75 -15.46
C LYS A 92 14.83 0.79 -15.43
N PRO A 93 15.80 1.52 -15.96
CA PRO A 93 15.89 2.99 -15.81
C PRO A 93 14.62 3.75 -16.26
N ASP A 94 13.93 3.18 -17.24
CA ASP A 94 12.71 3.61 -17.88
C ASP A 94 11.44 3.35 -17.04
N PHE A 95 11.50 2.63 -15.91
CA PHE A 95 10.34 2.44 -15.02
C PHE A 95 9.83 3.78 -14.43
N MET A 96 10.70 4.79 -14.37
CA MET A 96 10.41 6.14 -13.86
C MET A 96 10.06 7.14 -14.99
N ALA A 97 9.99 6.69 -16.25
CA ALA A 97 9.84 7.58 -17.41
C ALA A 97 8.44 8.22 -17.55
N TYR A 98 7.56 8.12 -16.55
CA TYR A 98 6.25 8.78 -16.54
C TYR A 98 6.29 10.23 -15.99
N LYS A 99 7.48 10.79 -15.73
CA LYS A 99 7.59 12.21 -15.33
C LYS A 99 7.09 13.22 -16.37
N THR A 100 6.88 12.82 -17.62
CA THR A 100 6.50 13.77 -18.69
C THR A 100 5.00 13.77 -19.03
N SER A 101 4.22 12.80 -18.56
CA SER A 101 2.80 12.65 -18.93
C SER A 101 1.84 12.43 -17.76
N LEU A 102 2.32 12.45 -16.51
CA LEU A 102 1.46 12.73 -15.36
C LEU A 102 1.13 14.24 -15.39
N SER A 103 0.10 14.61 -16.15
CA SER A 103 -0.69 15.79 -15.81
C SER A 103 -1.13 15.62 -14.35
N ASP A 104 -0.83 16.61 -13.52
CA ASP A 104 -1.19 16.65 -12.10
C ASP A 104 -2.62 16.10 -11.89
N PRO A 105 -2.79 14.98 -11.14
CA PRO A 105 -4.12 14.41 -10.91
C PRO A 105 -5.07 15.39 -10.22
N HIS A 106 -4.57 16.48 -9.63
CA HIS A 106 -5.42 17.54 -9.08
C HIS A 106 -6.10 18.43 -10.11
N GLN A 107 -5.77 18.34 -11.40
CA GLN A 107 -6.43 19.12 -12.47
C GLN A 107 -7.40 18.31 -13.33
N ALA A 108 -7.41 16.98 -13.23
CA ALA A 108 -8.32 16.14 -14.00
C ALA A 108 -9.62 15.88 -13.21
N ASP A 109 -10.60 16.76 -13.43
CA ASP A 109 -12.03 16.50 -13.29
C ASP A 109 -12.48 15.63 -12.10
N PHE A 110 -12.75 16.29 -10.96
CA PHE A 110 -13.70 15.80 -9.96
C PHE A 110 -15.13 15.77 -10.55
N LYS A 111 -15.38 14.90 -11.53
CA LYS A 111 -16.71 14.63 -12.09
C LYS A 111 -16.87 13.17 -12.48
N GLN A 112 -16.69 12.26 -11.53
CA GLN A 112 -17.43 10.99 -11.55
C GLN A 112 -17.93 10.72 -10.14
N GLY A 113 -19.24 10.88 -9.96
CA GLY A 113 -19.91 10.46 -8.74
C GLY A 113 -19.68 8.97 -8.51
N ILE A 114 -19.68 8.56 -7.25
CA ILE A 114 -19.66 7.15 -6.87
C ILE A 114 -20.91 6.49 -7.48
N GLN A 115 -20.73 5.66 -8.51
CA GLN A 115 -21.79 4.80 -9.01
C GLN A 115 -21.40 3.36 -8.70
N GLY A 116 -21.97 2.87 -7.61
CA GLY A 116 -21.88 1.48 -7.17
C GLY A 116 -22.84 1.32 -6.00
N ASP A 117 -23.71 0.32 -6.07
CA ASP A 117 -24.54 -0.07 -4.93
C ASP A 117 -23.62 -0.68 -3.85
N PHE A 118 -23.06 0.18 -3.00
CA PHE A 118 -22.40 -0.26 -1.79
C PHE A 118 -23.50 -0.59 -0.78
N LYS A 119 -23.63 -1.87 -0.41
CA LYS A 119 -24.37 -2.25 0.80
C LYS A 119 -23.54 -1.74 1.98
N ASP A 120 -23.87 -0.56 2.46
CA ASP A 120 -23.17 0.12 3.55
C ASP A 120 -23.14 -0.74 4.82
N ASN A 121 -21.93 -1.05 5.29
CA ASN A 121 -21.72 -1.37 6.71
C ASN A 121 -21.72 -0.03 7.45
N ASN A 122 -22.79 0.23 8.20
CA ASN A 122 -22.99 1.41 9.03
C ASN A 122 -21.83 1.63 10.03
N ILE A 123 -20.89 2.51 9.69
CA ILE A 123 -19.95 3.13 10.64
C ILE A 123 -20.36 4.60 10.77
N ASN A 124 -20.96 4.93 11.89
CA ASN A 124 -21.47 6.26 12.24
C ASN A 124 -20.30 7.26 12.43
N ILE A 125 -20.01 8.07 11.41
CA ILE A 125 -19.03 9.16 11.47
C ILE A 125 -19.68 10.36 12.17
N ASN A 126 -19.55 10.44 13.49
CA ASN A 126 -20.01 11.60 14.26
C ASN A 126 -18.94 12.08 15.24
N ASN A 127 -17.70 12.26 14.77
CA ASN A 127 -16.68 13.09 15.43
C ASN A 127 -15.55 13.37 14.44
N ILE A 128 -15.56 14.54 13.79
CA ILE A 128 -14.39 15.37 13.40
C ILE A 128 -14.97 16.60 12.70
N LYS A 129 -15.39 17.56 13.53
CA LYS A 129 -15.47 19.02 13.33
C LYS A 129 -15.58 19.51 14.78
N ASP A 130 -14.59 20.11 15.42
CA ASP A 130 -13.78 21.24 15.01
C ASP A 130 -12.49 21.28 15.84
N ASN A 131 -11.37 21.70 15.23
CA ASN A 131 -10.53 22.66 15.91
C ASN A 131 -9.77 23.53 14.90
N THR A 132 -10.43 24.61 14.50
CA THR A 132 -9.88 25.93 14.07
C THR A 132 -11.12 26.75 13.70
N ASP A 133 -11.42 27.95 14.18
CA ASP A 133 -10.92 28.82 15.23
C ASP A 133 -12.02 29.92 15.38
N TYR A 134 -12.26 30.41 16.60
CA TYR A 134 -12.94 31.67 16.98
C TYR A 134 -14.42 31.99 16.58
N THR A 135 -15.26 32.00 17.65
CA THR A 135 -16.32 32.98 18.03
C THR A 135 -17.56 33.23 17.16
N ARG A 136 -18.74 32.80 17.63
CA ARG A 136 -19.78 33.61 18.33
C ARG A 136 -21.07 32.78 18.50
N LYS A 137 -21.70 32.92 19.67
CA LYS A 137 -22.95 32.28 20.09
C LYS A 137 -24.14 32.71 19.23
N ILE A 138 -25.05 31.78 18.87
CA ILE A 138 -26.50 32.03 18.82
C ILE A 138 -27.23 30.76 19.31
N ASP A 139 -28.22 30.99 20.17
CA ASP A 139 -28.98 30.05 20.98
C ASP A 139 -29.99 29.18 20.22
N GLY A 140 -30.39 28.07 20.87
CA GLY A 140 -31.79 27.63 20.86
C GLY A 140 -32.15 26.44 19.97
N GLY A 141 -31.99 25.22 20.49
CA GLY A 141 -32.66 24.04 19.94
C GLY A 141 -32.32 22.77 20.73
N LYS A 142 -33.22 22.32 21.62
CA LYS A 142 -33.04 21.07 22.38
C LYS A 142 -33.02 19.87 21.42
N SER A 143 -31.84 19.28 21.19
CA SER A 143 -31.73 17.96 20.57
C SER A 143 -32.30 16.92 21.51
N TYR A 144 -33.37 16.24 21.10
CA TYR A 144 -33.93 15.09 21.83
C TYR A 144 -32.85 14.01 21.99
N ARG A 145 -32.64 13.55 23.23
CA ARG A 145 -31.83 12.36 23.53
C ARG A 145 -32.80 11.23 23.86
N GLY A 146 -32.70 10.12 23.14
CA GLY A 146 -33.40 8.89 23.50
C GLY A 146 -32.94 8.34 24.85
N PRO A 147 -33.77 7.50 25.51
CA PRO A 147 -33.48 7.03 26.86
C PRO A 147 -32.22 6.19 26.90
N ARG A 148 -31.41 6.39 27.94
CA ARG A 148 -30.19 5.61 28.18
C ARG A 148 -30.56 4.29 28.81
N VAL A 149 -29.65 3.32 28.72
CA VAL A 149 -29.82 1.97 29.28
C VAL A 149 -30.07 2.00 30.81
N SER A 150 -29.58 3.04 31.51
CA SER A 150 -29.92 3.29 32.92
C SER A 150 -31.41 3.54 33.15
N ASP A 151 -32.06 4.22 32.20
CA ASP A 151 -33.46 4.62 32.28
C ASP A 151 -34.37 3.42 31.99
N GLN A 152 -33.88 2.49 31.17
CA GLN A 152 -34.53 1.20 30.92
C GLN A 152 -34.43 0.26 32.12
N LEU A 153 -33.30 0.26 32.84
CA LEU A 153 -33.12 -0.56 34.03
C LEU A 153 -34.03 -0.09 35.18
N GLN A 154 -34.17 1.22 35.35
CA GLN A 154 -35.09 1.81 36.34
C GLN A 154 -36.56 1.48 36.02
N ALA A 155 -36.96 1.55 34.76
CA ALA A 155 -38.31 1.20 34.32
C ALA A 155 -38.63 -0.32 34.42
N MET A 156 -37.61 -1.18 34.43
CA MET A 156 -37.78 -2.62 34.68
C MET A 156 -37.91 -2.94 36.18
N LEU A 157 -37.28 -2.14 37.05
CA LEU A 157 -37.39 -2.28 38.51
C LEU A 157 -38.74 -1.77 39.04
N ASP A 158 -39.32 -0.74 38.42
CA ASP A 158 -40.63 -0.18 38.80
C ASP A 158 -41.84 -1.05 38.35
N LYS A 159 -41.60 -2.17 37.65
CA LYS A 159 -42.63 -3.12 37.18
C LYS A 159 -42.65 -4.45 37.94
N ILE A 160 -41.90 -4.56 39.03
CA ILE A 160 -41.94 -5.65 40.01
C ILE A 160 -42.60 -5.11 41.28
#